data_AF-A0A183HMB2-F1
#
_entry.id   AF-A0A183HMB2-F1
#
_cell.length_a   1.000
_cell.length_b   1.000
_cell.length_c   1.000
_cell.angle_alpha   90.00
_cell.angle_beta   90.00
_cell.angle_gamma   90.00
#
_symmetry.space_group_name_H-M   'P 1'
#
loop_
_entity.id
_entity.type
_entity.pdbx_description
1 polymer ?
#
loop_
_entity_poly.entity_id
_entity_poly.type
_entity_poly.pdbx_seq_one_letter_code
_entity_poly.pdbx_strand_id
1 'polypeptide(L)'
;LVELEVKRCFNLLFFYYCTNFLQHLEETLDNVDINEVEEVICRNCVTRFTFLLSYADGTYKEMYDDDKSCKLKWLEANIKTNENRQPCSLFFNSYKWRNRLCQCKNCANFYEDNDLQFLTDLSDCMQTFVESHSNKDGDKPKDDDRIMTNALIDVAGREGAITLFKGYEEMKQKLGTHLKRLADEGREVKKEDIDQFFQELEMERKRRREDILSQL
;
A
#
# COMPACT_ATOMS: atom_id res chain seq x y z
N LEU A 1 -9.33 13.73 5.49
CA LEU A 1 -7.92 13.83 5.02
C LEU A 1 -6.99 12.83 5.72
N VAL A 2 -7.26 12.44 6.97
CA VAL A 2 -6.50 11.36 7.65
C VAL A 2 -6.93 9.94 7.23
N GLU A 3 -8.19 9.74 6.83
CA GLU A 3 -8.64 8.49 6.18
C GLU A 3 -8.06 8.27 4.77
N LEU A 4 -7.41 9.30 4.20
CA LEU A 4 -6.73 9.22 2.89
C LEU A 4 -5.24 8.87 3.01
N GLU A 5 -4.63 9.01 4.20
CA GLU A 5 -3.21 8.70 4.41
C GLU A 5 -2.98 7.29 4.95
N VAL A 6 -3.91 6.72 5.73
CA VAL A 6 -3.78 5.33 6.20
C VAL A 6 -4.08 4.31 5.08
N LYS A 7 -4.91 4.68 4.10
CA LYS A 7 -5.14 3.87 2.88
C LYS A 7 -4.04 4.01 1.81
N ARG A 8 -3.10 4.96 1.97
CA ARG A 8 -2.03 5.21 0.99
C ARG A 8 -0.86 4.23 1.08
N CYS A 9 -0.69 3.55 2.21
CA CYS A 9 0.42 2.60 2.38
C CYS A 9 0.12 1.18 1.88
N PHE A 10 -1.11 0.85 1.46
CA PHE A 10 -1.47 -0.54 1.17
C PHE A 10 -1.29 -0.99 -0.28
N ASN A 11 -0.89 -0.14 -1.23
CA ASN A 11 -0.83 -0.58 -2.64
C ASN A 11 0.06 0.28 -3.56
N LEU A 12 1.13 0.93 -3.10
CA LEU A 12 1.88 1.87 -3.95
C LEU A 12 2.53 1.23 -5.20
N LEU A 13 2.83 -0.07 -5.18
CA LEU A 13 3.38 -0.77 -6.35
C LEU A 13 2.31 -1.36 -7.28
N PHE A 14 1.17 -1.81 -6.75
CA PHE A 14 0.04 -2.23 -7.57
C PHE A 14 -0.73 -1.03 -8.17
N PHE A 15 -0.69 0.15 -7.51
CA PHE A 15 -1.28 1.39 -8.04
C PHE A 15 -0.56 1.93 -9.28
N TYR A 16 0.75 1.68 -9.42
CA TYR A 16 1.51 2.17 -10.57
C TYR A 16 1.13 1.42 -11.87
N TYR A 17 0.72 0.15 -11.75
CA TYR A 17 0.36 -0.71 -12.89
C TYR A 17 -1.16 -0.93 -13.05
N CYS A 18 -1.95 -0.67 -12.01
CA CYS A 18 -3.41 -0.68 -12.05
C CYS A 18 -3.92 0.70 -11.66
N THR A 19 -4.03 1.60 -12.65
CA THR A 19 -4.39 3.02 -12.52
C THR A 19 -5.74 3.31 -11.83
N ASN A 20 -6.49 2.31 -11.38
CA ASN A 20 -7.82 2.45 -10.75
C ASN A 20 -8.12 1.39 -9.68
N PHE A 21 -7.15 0.98 -8.85
CA PHE A 21 -7.34 -0.05 -7.82
C PHE A 21 -8.57 0.18 -6.90
N LEU A 22 -8.84 1.43 -6.48
CA LEU A 22 -10.00 1.77 -5.64
C LEU A 22 -11.36 1.64 -6.34
N GLN A 23 -11.39 1.65 -7.67
CA GLN A 23 -12.61 1.52 -8.46
C GLN A 23 -12.94 0.04 -8.78
N HIS A 24 -12.05 -0.89 -8.45
CA HIS A 24 -12.14 -2.31 -8.79
C HIS A 24 -12.34 -3.24 -7.58
N LEU A 25 -12.40 -2.68 -6.36
CA LEU A 25 -12.60 -3.40 -5.10
C LEU A 25 -14.08 -3.46 -4.68
N GLU A 26 -15.02 -3.53 -5.63
CA GLU A 26 -16.46 -3.64 -5.33
C GLU A 26 -16.87 -5.05 -4.85
N GLU A 27 -15.95 -6.02 -4.82
CA GLU A 27 -16.23 -7.39 -4.40
C GLU A 27 -15.97 -7.59 -2.91
N THR A 28 -17.03 -7.54 -2.10
CA THR A 28 -17.04 -8.15 -0.77
C THR A 28 -17.25 -9.66 -0.92
N LEU A 29 -16.18 -10.44 -0.83
CA LEU A 29 -16.31 -11.89 -0.67
C LEU A 29 -16.71 -12.19 0.78
N ASP A 30 -17.92 -12.69 0.96
CA ASP A 30 -18.34 -13.30 2.22
C ASP A 30 -17.40 -14.49 2.52
N ASN A 31 -16.67 -14.44 3.64
CA ASN A 31 -15.71 -15.43 4.18
C ASN A 31 -14.20 -15.23 3.92
N VAL A 32 -13.72 -14.06 3.47
CA VAL A 32 -12.27 -13.78 3.52
C VAL A 32 -11.95 -13.03 4.81
N ASP A 33 -11.15 -13.62 5.70
CA ASP A 33 -10.58 -12.88 6.82
C ASP A 33 -9.54 -11.90 6.28
N ILE A 34 -9.91 -10.63 6.25
CA ILE A 34 -9.09 -9.54 5.71
C ILE A 34 -7.76 -9.43 6.45
N ASN A 35 -7.68 -9.88 7.71
CA ASN A 35 -6.45 -9.83 8.50
C ASN A 35 -5.40 -10.86 8.07
N GLU A 36 -5.81 -11.90 7.34
CA GLU A 36 -4.92 -12.95 6.85
C GLU A 36 -4.48 -12.73 5.39
N VAL A 37 -5.00 -11.70 4.73
CA VAL A 37 -4.67 -11.37 3.34
C VAL A 37 -3.46 -10.45 3.30
N GLU A 38 -2.40 -10.91 2.66
CA GLU A 38 -1.17 -10.14 2.46
C GLU A 38 -1.18 -9.42 1.10
N GLU A 39 -1.73 -10.03 0.05
CA GLU A 39 -1.83 -9.40 -1.27
C GLU A 39 -3.12 -9.71 -2.01
N VAL A 40 -3.52 -8.81 -2.91
CA VAL A 40 -4.74 -8.92 -3.70
C VAL A 40 -4.45 -8.62 -5.17
N ILE A 41 -4.99 -9.45 -6.06
CA ILE A 41 -5.07 -9.17 -7.49
C ILE A 41 -6.54 -8.99 -7.86
N CYS A 42 -6.90 -7.82 -8.40
CA CYS A 42 -8.29 -7.52 -8.74
C CYS A 42 -8.83 -8.40 -9.88
N ARG A 43 -10.15 -8.59 -9.92
CA ARG A 43 -10.87 -9.33 -10.96
C ARG A 43 -10.47 -8.92 -12.38
N ASN A 44 -10.27 -7.64 -12.66
CA ASN A 44 -9.91 -7.17 -13.99
C ASN A 44 -8.52 -7.69 -14.42
N CYS A 45 -7.54 -7.62 -13.51
CA CYS A 45 -6.22 -8.19 -13.75
C CYS A 45 -6.28 -9.71 -13.92
N VAL A 46 -7.08 -10.41 -13.11
CA VAL A 46 -7.28 -11.87 -13.23
C VAL A 46 -7.97 -12.23 -14.55
N THR A 47 -8.93 -11.41 -15.00
CA THR A 47 -9.62 -11.60 -16.28
C THR A 47 -8.67 -11.41 -17.46
N ARG A 48 -7.79 -10.41 -17.40
CA ARG A 48 -6.77 -10.16 -18.41
C ARG A 48 -5.69 -11.25 -18.41
N PHE A 49 -5.34 -11.76 -17.22
CA PHE A 49 -4.25 -12.70 -17.01
C PHE A 49 -4.73 -13.93 -16.25
N THR A 50 -5.54 -14.76 -16.92
CA THR A 50 -6.21 -15.92 -16.32
C THR A 50 -5.26 -16.98 -15.77
N PHE A 51 -4.02 -17.01 -16.25
CA PHE A 51 -2.97 -17.90 -15.76
C PHE A 51 -2.71 -17.73 -14.24
N LEU A 52 -3.02 -16.56 -13.66
CA LEU A 52 -2.88 -16.29 -12.24
C LEU A 52 -3.77 -17.19 -11.36
N LEU A 53 -4.88 -17.70 -11.91
CA LEU A 53 -5.74 -18.67 -11.24
C LEU A 53 -5.00 -19.96 -10.88
N SER A 54 -3.93 -20.28 -11.62
CA SER A 54 -3.08 -21.46 -11.37
C SER A 54 -2.20 -21.33 -10.13
N TYR A 55 -2.03 -20.09 -9.63
CA TYR A 55 -1.14 -19.77 -8.52
C TYR A 55 -1.88 -19.40 -7.23
N ALA A 56 -3.21 -19.26 -7.29
CA ALA A 56 -4.04 -18.87 -6.14
C ALA A 56 -3.98 -19.91 -5.00
N ASP A 57 -4.08 -19.45 -3.76
CA ASP A 57 -3.92 -20.31 -2.56
C ASP A 57 -4.85 -21.54 -2.55
N GLY A 58 -6.10 -21.39 -3.02
CA GLY A 58 -7.08 -22.47 -3.03
C GLY A 58 -6.91 -23.49 -4.18
N THR A 59 -6.07 -23.20 -5.18
CA THR A 59 -5.93 -24.01 -6.41
C THR A 59 -4.50 -24.46 -6.67
N TYR A 60 -3.51 -23.77 -6.09
CA TYR A 60 -2.11 -24.05 -6.29
C TYR A 60 -1.73 -25.45 -5.80
N LYS A 61 -0.91 -26.14 -6.60
CA LYS A 61 -0.32 -27.44 -6.26
C LYS A 61 1.18 -27.35 -6.41
N GLU A 62 1.91 -27.73 -5.37
CA GLU A 62 3.36 -27.81 -5.42
C GLU A 62 3.77 -28.90 -6.42
N MET A 63 4.69 -28.57 -7.33
CA MET A 63 5.29 -29.53 -8.25
C MET A 63 6.61 -30.01 -7.62
N TYR A 64 6.75 -31.31 -7.40
CA TYR A 64 7.88 -31.91 -6.68
C TYR A 64 9.04 -32.38 -7.58
N ASP A 65 9.07 -31.98 -8.86
CA ASP A 65 10.03 -32.51 -9.83
C ASP A 65 10.77 -31.40 -10.61
N ASP A 66 12.08 -31.55 -10.76
CA ASP A 66 13.00 -30.67 -11.50
C ASP A 66 13.05 -31.03 -12.99
N ASP A 67 11.91 -31.48 -13.52
CA ASP A 67 11.81 -31.80 -14.93
C ASP A 67 11.83 -30.50 -15.74
N LYS A 68 12.45 -30.53 -16.93
CA LYS A 68 12.57 -29.39 -17.87
C LYS A 68 11.23 -28.90 -18.42
N SER A 69 10.12 -29.38 -17.86
CA SER A 69 8.77 -29.03 -18.22
C SER A 69 8.35 -27.69 -17.57
N CYS A 70 7.48 -26.97 -18.26
CA CYS A 70 7.02 -25.67 -17.79
C CYS A 70 5.99 -25.85 -16.66
N LYS A 71 6.34 -25.40 -15.44
CA LYS A 71 5.46 -25.43 -14.27
C LYS A 71 4.07 -24.82 -14.52
N LEU A 72 4.00 -23.70 -15.24
CA LEU A 72 2.70 -23.07 -15.56
C LEU A 72 1.83 -24.03 -16.40
N LYS A 73 2.39 -24.59 -17.48
CA LYS A 73 1.67 -25.54 -18.34
C LYS A 73 1.24 -26.79 -17.57
N TRP A 74 2.08 -27.28 -16.66
CA TRP A 74 1.72 -28.39 -15.79
C TRP A 74 0.55 -28.02 -14.87
N LEU A 75 0.58 -26.85 -14.24
CA LEU A 75 -0.52 -26.38 -13.39
C LEU A 75 -1.82 -26.25 -14.19
N GLU A 76 -1.79 -25.59 -15.35
CA GLU A 76 -2.95 -25.42 -16.23
C GLU A 76 -3.56 -26.76 -16.65
N ALA A 77 -2.73 -27.77 -16.93
CA ALA A 77 -3.20 -29.12 -17.27
C ALA A 77 -3.79 -29.89 -16.07
N ASN A 78 -3.43 -29.52 -14.83
CA ASN A 78 -3.79 -30.23 -13.60
C ASN A 78 -4.81 -29.48 -12.72
N ILE A 79 -5.27 -28.31 -13.15
CA ILE A 79 -6.40 -27.61 -12.57
C ILE A 79 -7.66 -28.40 -12.92
N LYS A 80 -8.34 -28.91 -11.89
CA LYS A 80 -9.69 -29.43 -12.05
C LYS A 80 -10.58 -28.24 -12.38
N THR A 81 -10.90 -28.04 -13.65
CA THR A 81 -11.89 -27.06 -14.08
C THR A 81 -13.22 -27.41 -13.44
N ASN A 82 -13.57 -26.74 -12.34
CA ASN A 82 -14.98 -26.50 -12.08
C ASN A 82 -15.39 -25.49 -13.14
N GLU A 83 -16.04 -25.96 -14.20
CA GLU A 83 -16.29 -25.27 -15.49
C GLU A 83 -17.16 -23.99 -15.41
N ASN A 84 -17.28 -23.36 -14.23
CA ASN A 84 -18.16 -22.21 -13.99
C ASN A 84 -17.57 -21.14 -13.06
N ARG A 85 -16.26 -21.12 -12.79
CA ARG A 85 -15.67 -20.00 -12.03
C ARG A 85 -15.46 -18.79 -12.93
N GLN A 86 -16.43 -17.89 -12.89
CA GLN A 86 -16.27 -16.52 -13.39
C GLN A 86 -15.01 -15.92 -12.75
N PRO A 87 -14.20 -15.12 -13.49
CA PRO A 87 -13.02 -14.49 -12.92
C PRO A 87 -13.39 -13.72 -11.66
N CYS A 88 -12.71 -14.00 -10.56
CA CYS A 88 -12.87 -13.30 -9.29
C CYS A 88 -11.53 -12.70 -8.88
N SER A 89 -11.58 -11.73 -7.97
CA SER A 89 -10.35 -11.22 -7.34
C SER A 89 -9.63 -12.36 -6.59
N LEU A 90 -8.30 -12.38 -6.67
CA LEU A 90 -7.46 -13.34 -5.97
C LEU A 90 -6.89 -12.70 -4.71
N PHE A 91 -6.99 -13.43 -3.61
CA PHE A 91 -6.45 -13.06 -2.30
C PHE A 91 -5.34 -14.06 -1.97
N PHE A 92 -4.18 -13.54 -1.60
CA PHE A 92 -3.01 -14.32 -1.23
C PHE A 92 -2.68 -14.06 0.23
N ASN A 93 -2.61 -15.13 0.99
CA ASN A 93 -2.30 -15.10 2.42
C ASN A 93 -0.79 -15.09 2.70
N SER A 94 0.03 -15.05 1.64
CA SER A 94 1.49 -14.99 1.77
C SER A 94 2.15 -14.17 0.66
N TYR A 95 2.98 -13.18 0.99
CA TYR A 95 3.86 -12.44 0.06
C TYR A 95 4.78 -13.38 -0.75
N LYS A 96 5.03 -14.59 -0.22
CA LYS A 96 5.84 -15.63 -0.86
C LYS A 96 5.12 -16.35 -2.00
N TRP A 97 3.86 -16.04 -2.28
CA TRP A 97 3.12 -16.65 -3.40
C TRP A 97 3.83 -16.45 -4.75
N ARG A 98 4.56 -15.35 -4.94
CA ARG A 98 5.37 -15.10 -6.16
C ARG A 98 6.41 -16.19 -6.42
N ASN A 99 6.90 -16.87 -5.38
CA ASN A 99 7.81 -18.02 -5.52
C ASN A 99 7.16 -19.20 -6.25
N ARG A 100 5.83 -19.19 -6.38
CA ARG A 100 5.08 -20.20 -7.12
C ARG A 100 5.19 -20.00 -8.63
N LEU A 101 5.44 -18.78 -9.10
CA LEU A 101 5.49 -18.43 -10.52
C LEU A 101 6.53 -19.27 -11.27
N CYS A 102 6.18 -19.69 -12.48
CA CYS A 102 7.11 -20.43 -13.33
C CYS A 102 8.21 -19.49 -13.85
N GLN A 103 9.48 -19.90 -13.72
CA GLN A 103 10.65 -19.14 -14.14
C GLN A 103 11.34 -19.71 -15.39
N CYS A 104 10.65 -20.57 -16.16
CA CYS A 104 11.23 -21.10 -17.40
C CYS A 104 11.30 -19.98 -18.47
N LYS A 105 12.20 -20.12 -19.44
CA LYS A 105 12.43 -19.10 -20.49
C LYS A 105 11.15 -18.64 -21.20
N ASN A 106 10.23 -19.57 -21.47
CA ASN A 106 8.96 -19.24 -22.12
C ASN A 106 8.06 -18.36 -21.24
N CYS A 107 8.00 -18.64 -19.93
CA CYS A 107 7.21 -17.85 -18.99
C CYS A 107 7.87 -16.50 -18.71
N ALA A 108 9.20 -16.46 -18.59
CA ALA A 108 9.94 -15.21 -18.42
C ALA A 108 9.68 -14.25 -19.59
N ASN A 109 9.81 -14.72 -20.84
CA ASN A 109 9.49 -13.91 -22.02
C ASN A 109 8.02 -13.50 -22.04
N PHE A 110 7.10 -14.42 -21.69
CA PHE A 110 5.68 -14.08 -21.62
C PHE A 110 5.39 -12.96 -20.61
N TYR A 111 6.03 -12.97 -19.44
CA TYR A 111 5.86 -11.89 -18.47
C TYR A 111 6.42 -10.57 -19.00
N GLU A 112 7.59 -10.59 -19.65
CA GLU A 112 8.18 -9.41 -20.28
C GLU A 112 7.28 -8.83 -21.39
N ASP A 113 6.82 -9.67 -22.32
CA ASP A 113 5.96 -9.27 -23.44
C ASP A 113 4.61 -8.67 -22.99
N ASN A 114 4.21 -8.90 -21.73
CA ASN A 114 2.95 -8.41 -21.15
C ASN A 114 3.15 -7.36 -20.06
N ASP A 115 4.36 -6.82 -19.89
CA ASP A 115 4.73 -5.85 -18.85
C ASP A 115 4.45 -6.35 -17.41
N LEU A 116 4.68 -7.65 -17.17
CA LEU A 116 4.44 -8.36 -15.90
C LEU A 116 5.73 -8.72 -15.15
N GLN A 117 6.88 -8.13 -15.51
CA GLN A 117 8.18 -8.43 -14.88
C GLN A 117 8.17 -8.20 -13.35
N PHE A 118 7.37 -7.24 -12.88
CA PHE A 118 7.14 -6.95 -11.47
C PHE A 118 6.57 -8.16 -10.68
N LEU A 119 5.87 -9.09 -11.33
CA LEU A 119 5.35 -10.28 -10.66
C LEU A 119 6.47 -11.22 -10.23
N THR A 120 7.56 -11.27 -11.00
CA THR A 120 8.70 -12.16 -10.73
C THR A 120 9.80 -11.51 -9.89
N ASP A 121 9.79 -10.18 -9.78
CA ASP A 121 10.73 -9.46 -8.94
C ASP A 121 10.27 -9.48 -7.47
N LEU A 122 10.95 -10.30 -6.65
CA LEU A 122 10.66 -10.38 -5.22
C LEU A 122 11.08 -9.12 -4.45
N SER A 123 11.99 -8.31 -5.00
CA SER A 123 12.38 -7.04 -4.39
C SER A 123 11.32 -5.95 -4.56
N ASP A 124 10.40 -6.18 -5.51
CA ASP A 124 9.28 -5.30 -5.81
C ASP A 124 7.99 -5.65 -5.04
N CYS A 125 8.10 -6.53 -4.03
CA CYS A 125 6.97 -6.88 -3.18
C CYS A 125 6.73 -5.84 -2.07
N MET A 126 5.47 -5.72 -1.62
CA MET A 126 5.08 -4.79 -0.56
C MET A 126 5.87 -5.02 0.72
N GLN A 127 6.11 -6.29 1.07
CA GLN A 127 6.91 -6.64 2.24
C GLN A 127 8.31 -6.02 2.18
N THR A 128 9.02 -6.15 1.05
CA THR A 128 10.35 -5.55 0.88
C THR A 128 10.30 -4.02 0.87
N PHE A 129 9.26 -3.42 0.28
CA PHE A 129 9.03 -1.98 0.37
C PHE A 129 8.86 -1.52 1.82
N VAL A 130 7.97 -2.17 2.59
CA VAL A 130 7.70 -1.84 3.99
C VAL A 130 8.92 -2.08 4.87
N GLU A 131 9.63 -3.20 4.71
CA GLU A 131 10.84 -3.52 5.49
C GLU A 131 11.99 -2.54 5.19
N SER A 132 12.14 -2.14 3.92
CA SER A 132 13.18 -1.18 3.52
C SER A 132 12.89 0.26 3.98
N HIS A 133 11.65 0.59 4.33
CA HIS A 133 11.26 1.92 4.83
C HIS A 133 11.01 1.95 6.34
N SER A 134 10.55 0.84 6.94
CA SER A 134 10.38 0.70 8.40
C SER A 134 11.72 0.70 9.14
N ASN A 135 12.80 0.24 8.48
CA ASN A 135 14.15 0.29 9.04
C ASN A 135 14.88 1.62 8.77
N LYS A 136 14.22 2.60 8.13
CA LYS A 136 14.79 3.90 7.73
C LYS A 136 14.09 5.08 8.40
N ASP A 137 13.97 5.07 9.72
CA ASP A 137 13.63 6.27 10.50
C ASP A 137 14.59 7.46 10.25
N GLY A 138 15.71 7.25 9.54
CA GLY A 138 16.73 8.27 9.25
C GLY A 138 16.91 8.70 7.79
N ASP A 139 16.23 8.11 6.80
CA ASP A 139 16.47 8.42 5.38
C ASP A 139 15.17 8.72 4.64
N LYS A 140 14.64 9.93 4.88
CA LYS A 140 13.65 10.53 3.98
C LYS A 140 14.27 10.69 2.58
N PRO A 141 13.51 10.51 1.49
CA PRO A 141 14.00 10.88 0.16
C PRO A 141 14.25 12.39 0.14
N LYS A 142 15.52 12.78 0.26
CA LYS A 142 15.98 14.18 0.35
C LYS A 142 15.58 15.03 -0.86
N ASP A 143 15.10 14.41 -1.93
CA ASP A 143 14.75 15.08 -3.18
C ASP A 143 13.33 15.67 -3.14
N ASP A 144 12.34 14.92 -2.62
CA ASP A 144 10.95 15.40 -2.48
C ASP A 144 10.85 16.55 -1.47
N ASP A 145 11.54 16.44 -0.33
CA ASP A 145 11.61 17.50 0.67
C ASP A 145 12.23 18.78 0.08
N ARG A 146 13.20 18.67 -0.84
CA ARG A 146 13.85 19.83 -1.50
C ARG A 146 12.95 20.48 -2.53
N ILE A 147 12.24 19.70 -3.34
CA ILE A 147 11.29 20.22 -4.34
C ILE A 147 10.15 20.96 -3.62
N MET A 148 9.59 20.37 -2.57
CA MET A 148 8.53 21.00 -1.78
C MET A 148 9.02 22.24 -1.03
N THR A 149 10.24 22.22 -0.50
CA THR A 149 10.89 23.39 0.13
C THR A 149 11.05 24.54 -0.86
N ASN A 150 11.54 24.28 -2.07
CA ASN A 150 11.73 25.31 -3.08
C ASN A 150 10.39 25.91 -3.52
N ALA A 151 9.37 25.08 -3.76
CA ALA A 151 8.03 25.55 -4.11
C ALA A 151 7.41 26.44 -3.01
N LEU A 152 7.61 26.09 -1.74
CA LEU A 152 7.14 26.92 -0.62
C LEU A 152 7.89 28.25 -0.51
N ILE A 153 9.20 28.26 -0.78
CA ILE A 153 9.99 29.49 -0.83
C ILE A 153 9.51 30.40 -1.96
N ASP A 154 9.20 29.84 -3.13
CA ASP A 154 8.71 30.60 -4.28
C ASP A 154 7.33 31.24 -4.01
N VAL A 155 6.47 30.55 -3.26
CA VAL A 155 5.10 31.02 -2.97
C VAL A 155 5.03 31.96 -1.76
N ALA A 156 5.72 31.63 -0.66
CA ALA A 156 5.57 32.30 0.64
C ALA A 156 6.81 33.10 1.07
N GLY A 157 7.86 33.12 0.26
CA GLY A 157 9.17 33.62 0.65
C GLY A 157 9.86 32.72 1.67
N ARG A 158 11.17 32.93 1.87
CA ARG A 158 11.99 32.10 2.78
C ARG A 158 11.47 32.09 4.21
N GLU A 159 11.06 33.25 4.73
CA GLU A 159 10.56 33.36 6.11
C GLU A 159 9.21 32.67 6.27
N GLY A 160 8.27 32.87 5.33
CA GLY A 160 6.98 32.19 5.33
C GLY A 160 7.13 30.67 5.21
N ALA A 161 8.03 30.20 4.36
CA ALA A 161 8.36 28.77 4.24
C ALA A 161 8.89 28.20 5.56
N ILE A 162 9.82 28.88 6.23
CA ILE A 162 10.34 28.45 7.54
C ILE A 162 9.22 28.36 8.58
N THR A 163 8.33 29.36 8.65
CA THR A 163 7.18 29.34 9.56
C THR A 163 6.24 28.18 9.26
N LEU A 164 5.97 27.90 7.99
CA LEU A 164 5.15 26.76 7.56
C LEU A 164 5.79 25.43 7.96
N PHE A 165 7.08 25.24 7.69
CA PHE A 165 7.80 24.02 8.07
C PHE A 165 7.79 23.80 9.57
N LYS A 166 8.04 24.86 10.35
CA LYS A 166 7.98 24.78 11.80
C LYS A 166 6.58 24.40 12.29
N GLY A 167 5.54 25.03 11.74
CA GLY A 167 4.15 24.72 12.07
C GLY A 167 3.75 23.30 11.68
N TYR A 168 4.24 22.79 10.56
CA TYR A 168 4.02 21.42 10.12
C TYR A 168 4.70 20.41 11.05
N GLU A 169 5.97 20.63 11.41
CA GLU A 169 6.70 19.73 12.31
C GLU A 169 6.06 19.73 13.71
N GLU A 170 5.67 20.90 14.23
CA GLU A 170 4.93 21.00 15.50
C GLU A 170 3.61 20.22 15.45
N MET A 171 2.84 20.35 14.37
CA MET A 171 1.59 19.61 14.19
C MET A 171 1.85 18.09 14.13
N LYS A 172 2.87 17.67 13.39
CA LYS A 172 3.25 16.26 13.24
C LYS A 172 3.63 15.63 14.59
N GLN A 173 4.47 16.31 15.37
CA GLN A 173 4.88 15.86 16.70
C GLN A 173 3.67 15.73 17.65
N LYS A 174 2.77 16.72 17.66
CA LYS A 174 1.55 16.68 18.48
C LYS A 174 0.62 15.55 18.09
N LEU A 175 0.41 15.33 16.79
CA LEU A 175 -0.41 14.23 16.30
C LEU A 175 0.18 12.87 16.70
N GLY A 176 1.49 12.69 16.50
CA GLY A 176 2.19 11.47 16.90
C GLY A 176 2.09 11.20 18.41
N THR A 177 2.21 12.24 19.24
CA THR A 177 2.06 12.13 20.70
C THR A 177 0.64 11.74 21.10
N HIS A 178 -0.37 12.32 20.44
CA HIS A 178 -1.78 11.99 20.68
C HIS A 178 -2.11 10.54 20.32
N LEU A 179 -1.65 10.08 19.16
CA LEU A 179 -1.85 8.69 18.71
C LEU A 179 -1.10 7.70 19.60
N LYS A 180 0.13 8.03 20.01
CA LYS A 180 0.91 7.20 20.93
C LYS A 180 0.19 7.02 22.26
N ARG A 181 -0.40 8.09 22.81
CA ARG A 181 -1.19 8.02 24.05
C ARG A 181 -2.38 7.05 23.92
N LEU A 182 -3.09 7.06 22.79
CA LEU A 182 -4.20 6.12 22.56
C LEU A 182 -3.70 4.66 22.50
N ALA A 183 -2.56 4.43 21.84
CA ALA A 183 -1.92 3.12 21.79
C ALA A 183 -1.46 2.64 23.19
N ASP A 184 -0.86 3.52 23.99
CA ASP A 184 -0.44 3.23 25.37
C ASP A 184 -1.65 2.93 26.29
N GLU A 185 -2.82 3.54 26.01
CA GLU A 185 -4.11 3.26 26.65
C GLU A 185 -4.76 1.95 26.16
N GLY A 186 -4.16 1.25 25.18
CA GLY A 186 -4.70 0.04 24.57
C GLY A 186 -5.96 0.26 23.73
N ARG A 187 -6.20 1.51 23.30
CA ARG A 187 -7.37 1.90 22.52
C ARG A 187 -7.03 1.91 21.03
N GLU A 188 -7.94 1.34 20.24
CA GLU A 188 -7.90 1.48 18.78
C GLU A 188 -8.24 2.92 18.38
N VAL A 189 -7.47 3.48 17.43
CA VAL A 189 -7.64 4.85 16.94
C VAL A 189 -8.90 4.93 16.08
N LYS A 190 -9.83 5.81 16.45
CA LYS A 190 -11.05 6.06 15.66
C LYS A 190 -11.03 7.42 14.99
N LYS A 191 -11.95 7.62 14.05
CA LYS A 191 -12.12 8.89 13.35
C LYS A 191 -12.39 10.04 14.33
N GLU A 192 -13.19 9.79 15.36
CA GLU A 192 -13.53 10.78 16.38
C GLU A 192 -12.30 11.26 17.16
N ASP A 193 -11.32 10.37 17.39
CA ASP A 193 -10.08 10.74 18.09
C ASP A 193 -9.21 11.69 17.26
N ILE A 194 -9.26 11.57 15.93
CA ILE A 194 -8.59 12.48 14.98
C ILE A 194 -9.32 13.82 14.89
N ASP A 195 -10.65 13.78 14.75
CA ASP A 195 -11.48 14.98 14.67
C ASP A 195 -11.33 15.82 15.95
N GLN A 196 -11.33 15.15 17.12
CA GLN A 196 -11.08 15.79 18.41
C GLN A 196 -9.70 16.46 18.46
N PHE A 197 -8.65 15.79 18.00
CA PHE A 197 -7.31 16.36 17.95
C PHE A 197 -7.25 17.66 17.13
N PHE A 198 -7.86 17.67 15.93
CA PHE A 198 -7.85 18.88 15.10
C PHE A 198 -8.69 20.01 15.68
N GLN A 199 -9.81 19.70 16.34
CA GLN A 199 -10.59 20.70 17.08
C GLN A 199 -9.78 21.33 18.21
N GLU A 200 -9.05 20.52 18.99
CA GLU A 200 -8.16 21.01 20.04
C GLU A 200 -7.04 21.89 19.50
N LEU A 201 -6.42 21.47 18.39
CA LEU A 201 -5.37 22.22 17.73
C LEU A 201 -5.87 23.57 17.19
N GLU A 202 -7.10 23.63 16.68
CA GLU A 202 -7.74 24.86 16.22
C GLU A 202 -8.09 25.79 17.39
N MET A 203 -8.64 25.27 18.48
CA MET A 203 -8.92 26.03 19.70
C MET A 203 -7.63 26.64 20.28
N GLU A 204 -6.54 25.87 20.32
CA GLU A 204 -5.24 26.35 20.79
C GLU A 204 -4.70 27.50 19.93
N ARG A 205 -4.86 27.41 18.60
CA ARG A 205 -4.47 28.49 17.67
C ARG A 205 -5.32 29.74 17.89
N LYS A 206 -6.63 29.59 18.13
CA LYS A 206 -7.54 30.71 18.38
C LYS A 206 -7.14 31.46 19.66
N ARG A 207 -6.91 30.73 20.76
CA ARG A 207 -6.44 31.31 22.04
C ARG A 207 -5.15 32.11 21.88
N ARG A 208 -4.16 31.55 21.17
CA ARG A 208 -2.90 32.27 20.90
C ARG A 208 -3.10 33.59 20.16
N ARG A 209 -4.06 33.68 19.25
CA ARG A 209 -4.37 34.95 18.55
C ARG A 209 -5.04 35.96 19.48
N GLU A 210 -5.97 35.49 20.32
CA GLU A 210 -6.66 36.32 21.31
C GLU A 210 -5.69 36.88 22.36
N ASP A 211 -4.72 36.06 22.80
CA ASP A 211 -3.67 36.48 23.74
C ASP A 211 -2.77 37.57 23.14
N ILE A 212 -2.38 37.43 21.87
CA ILE A 212 -1.57 38.45 21.17
C ILE A 212 -2.36 39.76 21.02
N LEU A 213 -3.64 39.67 20.65
CA LEU A 213 -4.51 40.85 20.50
C LEU A 213 -4.79 41.55 21.83
N SER A 214 -4.77 40.81 22.95
CA SER A 214 -4.97 41.38 24.29
C SER A 214 -3.73 42.06 24.87
N GLN A 215 -2.57 41.89 24.22
CA GLN A 215 -1.28 42.47 24.63
C GLN A 215 -0.86 43.68 23.76
N LEU A 216 -1.67 44.04 22.76
CA LEU A 216 -1.52 45.22 21.90
C LEU A 216 -2.47 46.33 22.33
#